data_AF-A0A0Q7B7J3-F1
#
_entry.id   AF-A0A0Q7B7J3-F1
#
_cell.length_a   1.000
_cell.length_b   1.000
_cell.length_c   1.000
_cell.angle_alpha   90.00
_cell.angle_beta   90.00
_cell.angle_gamma   90.00
#
_symmetry.space_group_name_H-M   'P 1'
#
loop_
_entity.id
_entity.type
_entity.pdbx_description
1 polymer ?
#
loop_
_entity_poly.entity_id
_entity_poly.type
_entity_poly.pdbx_seq_one_letter_code
_entity_poly.pdbx_strand_id
1 'polypeptide(L)'
;MVDFIRYAEAAASLLNADLSEVDGLVAYLDGRPGLQERALDRDCMLLRKLQRELRPVFDAGEAGDITAVVSGLNGLLTRHPMTPQISDHDASNLHLHVGTGSGSVAEQVVGESLLGLATLVCDLGADRLGVCSSAQCSNAFVDASPNRSRRYCSERCSSRANVAAYRARRKAAIEA
;
A
#
# COMPACT_ATOMS: atom_id res chain seq x y z
N MET A 1 -10.15 -15.91 8.97
CA MET A 1 -10.12 -14.46 9.20
C MET A 1 -9.91 -13.82 7.84
N VAL A 2 -10.66 -12.78 7.47
CA VAL A 2 -10.47 -12.11 6.17
C VAL A 2 -9.06 -11.53 6.15
N ASP A 3 -8.28 -11.85 5.13
CA ASP A 3 -6.89 -11.41 4.99
C ASP A 3 -6.82 -9.97 4.48
N PHE A 4 -7.12 -9.01 5.36
CA PHE A 4 -7.04 -7.58 5.08
C PHE A 4 -5.61 -7.06 4.95
N ILE A 5 -4.62 -7.86 5.39
CA ILE A 5 -3.20 -7.53 5.21
C ILE A 5 -2.90 -7.44 3.71
N ARG A 6 -3.45 -8.33 2.89
CA ARG A 6 -3.29 -8.26 1.43
C ARG A 6 -3.81 -6.94 0.84
N TYR A 7 -4.91 -6.40 1.36
CA TYR A 7 -5.40 -5.09 0.92
C TYR A 7 -4.50 -3.94 1.38
N ALA A 8 -3.96 -4.01 2.60
CA ALA A 8 -2.99 -3.02 3.08
C ALA A 8 -1.69 -3.05 2.25
N GLU A 9 -1.18 -4.25 1.92
CA GLU A 9 -0.01 -4.42 1.06
C GLU A 9 -0.26 -3.97 -0.38
N ALA A 10 -1.46 -4.22 -0.91
CA ALA A 10 -1.89 -3.70 -2.20
C ALA A 10 -1.94 -2.16 -2.17
N ALA A 11 -2.45 -1.55 -1.10
CA ALA A 11 -2.45 -0.09 -0.94
C ALA A 11 -1.02 0.49 -0.95
N ALA A 12 -0.07 -0.13 -0.24
CA ALA A 12 1.33 0.28 -0.32
C ALA A 12 1.92 0.10 -1.72
N SER A 13 1.56 -0.98 -2.42
CA SER A 13 1.96 -1.22 -3.81
C SER A 13 1.35 -0.19 -4.75
N LEU A 14 0.11 0.26 -4.50
CA LEU A 14 -0.55 1.33 -5.24
C LEU A 14 0.26 2.62 -5.14
N LEU A 15 0.74 3.01 -3.95
CA LEU A 15 1.59 4.21 -3.78
C LEU A 15 2.90 4.14 -4.58
N ASN A 16 3.35 2.93 -4.92
CA ASN A 16 4.59 2.68 -5.64
C ASN A 16 4.41 2.51 -7.15
N ALA A 17 3.17 2.35 -7.62
CA ALA A 17 2.86 2.10 -9.02
C ALA A 17 2.95 3.39 -9.85
N ASP A 18 3.47 3.29 -11.07
CA ASP A 18 3.29 4.33 -12.07
C ASP A 18 1.90 4.17 -12.70
N LEU A 19 1.04 5.17 -12.49
CA LEU A 19 -0.34 5.19 -12.99
C LEU A 19 -0.53 6.34 -13.99
N SER A 20 0.55 6.78 -14.64
CA SER A 20 0.49 7.80 -15.69
C SER A 20 -0.39 7.37 -16.87
N GLU A 21 -0.39 6.08 -17.18
CA GLU A 21 -1.14 5.44 -18.26
C GLU A 21 -1.79 4.13 -17.78
N VAL A 22 -2.80 3.65 -18.53
CA VAL A 22 -3.58 2.44 -18.19
C VAL A 22 -2.72 1.19 -18.12
N ASP A 23 -1.67 1.06 -18.93
CA ASP A 23 -0.76 -0.09 -18.86
C ASP A 23 -0.10 -0.22 -17.48
N GLY A 24 0.21 0.90 -16.83
CA GLY A 24 0.70 0.93 -15.46
C GLY A 24 -0.34 0.48 -14.43
N LEU A 25 -1.61 0.86 -14.64
CA LEU A 25 -2.73 0.37 -13.82
C LEU A 25 -2.97 -1.12 -14.03
N VAL A 26 -2.93 -1.61 -15.28
CA VAL A 26 -3.07 -3.04 -15.59
C VAL A 26 -1.94 -3.85 -14.95
N ALA A 27 -0.72 -3.34 -14.97
CA ALA A 27 0.42 -3.97 -14.28
C ALA A 27 0.24 -3.99 -12.75
N TYR A 28 -0.28 -2.92 -12.14
CA TYR A 28 -0.63 -2.91 -10.71
C TYR A 28 -1.72 -3.93 -10.36
N LEU A 29 -2.67 -4.17 -11.28
CA LEU A 29 -3.77 -5.11 -11.13
C LEU A 29 -3.40 -6.56 -11.51
N ASP A 30 -2.12 -6.90 -11.60
CA ASP A 30 -1.68 -8.26 -11.91
C ASP A 30 -2.33 -9.30 -10.96
N GLY A 31 -2.78 -10.42 -11.54
CA GLY A 31 -3.57 -11.43 -10.83
C GLY A 31 -5.05 -11.05 -10.58
N ARG A 32 -5.56 -9.95 -11.17
CA ARG A 32 -6.96 -9.51 -11.05
C ARG A 32 -7.60 -9.27 -12.43
N PRO A 33 -7.79 -10.32 -13.25
CA PRO A 33 -8.20 -10.19 -14.66
C PRO A 33 -9.52 -9.42 -14.83
N GLY A 34 -10.50 -9.67 -13.97
CA GLY A 34 -11.79 -8.96 -14.02
C GLY A 34 -11.70 -7.46 -13.73
N LEU A 35 -10.63 -6.97 -13.09
CA LEU A 35 -10.36 -5.53 -12.96
C LEU A 35 -9.51 -5.00 -14.11
N GLN A 36 -8.54 -5.78 -14.59
CA GLN A 36 -7.70 -5.43 -15.74
C GLN A 36 -8.55 -5.16 -16.98
N GLU A 37 -9.53 -6.02 -17.27
CA GLU A 37 -10.45 -5.89 -18.42
C GLU A 37 -11.32 -4.63 -18.35
N ARG A 38 -11.53 -4.08 -17.15
CA ARG A 38 -12.40 -2.91 -16.90
C ARG A 38 -11.63 -1.62 -16.62
N ALA A 39 -10.29 -1.67 -16.61
CA ALA A 39 -9.44 -0.54 -16.28
C ALA A 39 -9.48 0.52 -17.38
N LEU A 40 -9.67 1.79 -16.99
CA LEU A 40 -9.75 2.92 -17.91
C LEU A 40 -8.83 4.08 -17.46
N ASP A 41 -8.55 5.03 -18.36
CA ASP A 41 -7.73 6.22 -18.06
C ASP A 41 -8.29 7.02 -16.88
N ARG A 42 -9.61 7.06 -16.74
CA ARG A 42 -10.28 7.73 -15.61
C ARG A 42 -9.90 7.11 -14.27
N ASP A 43 -9.69 5.79 -14.22
CA ASP A 43 -9.31 5.09 -13.00
C ASP A 43 -7.88 5.48 -12.60
N CYS A 44 -6.98 5.62 -13.58
CA CYS A 44 -5.62 6.12 -13.37
C CYS A 44 -5.63 7.52 -12.73
N MET A 45 -6.45 8.45 -13.24
CA MET A 45 -6.57 9.79 -12.67
C MET A 45 -7.05 9.78 -11.21
N LEU A 46 -8.08 8.97 -10.91
CA LEU A 46 -8.64 8.83 -9.57
C LEU A 46 -7.64 8.18 -8.60
N LEU A 47 -6.95 7.13 -9.03
CA LEU A 47 -5.97 6.43 -8.21
C LEU A 47 -4.70 7.25 -7.98
N ARG A 48 -4.26 8.06 -8.95
CA ARG A 48 -3.19 9.05 -8.73
C ARG A 48 -3.58 10.10 -7.70
N LYS A 49 -4.86 10.47 -7.62
CA LYS A 49 -5.36 11.33 -6.54
C LYS A 49 -5.25 10.62 -5.20
N LEU A 50 -5.67 9.36 -5.11
CA LEU A 50 -5.54 8.56 -3.89
C LEU A 50 -4.06 8.41 -3.47
N GLN A 51 -3.13 8.16 -4.40
CA GLN A 51 -1.69 8.10 -4.11
C GLN A 51 -1.20 9.37 -3.38
N ARG A 52 -1.60 10.55 -3.87
CA ARG A 52 -1.22 11.84 -3.26
C ARG A 52 -1.83 12.02 -1.86
N GLU A 53 -3.03 11.52 -1.64
CA GLU A 53 -3.73 11.66 -0.37
C GLU A 53 -3.27 10.64 0.68
N LEU A 54 -2.89 9.43 0.27
CA LEU A 54 -2.33 8.42 1.15
C LEU A 54 -0.86 8.68 1.50
N ARG A 55 -0.11 9.37 0.63
CA ARG A 55 1.32 9.62 0.89
C ARG A 55 1.58 10.26 2.27
N PRO A 56 0.91 11.35 2.68
CA PRO A 56 1.08 11.91 4.02
C PRO A 56 0.75 10.94 5.16
N VAL A 57 -0.16 9.98 4.95
CA VAL A 57 -0.51 8.98 5.96
C VAL A 57 0.66 8.01 6.19
N PHE A 58 1.33 7.57 5.12
CA PHE A 58 2.52 6.73 5.23
C PHE A 58 3.72 7.49 5.80
N ASP A 59 3.91 8.75 5.40
CA ASP A 59 4.97 9.60 5.95
C ASP A 59 4.75 9.84 7.47
N ALA A 60 3.49 10.00 7.91
CA ALA A 60 3.14 10.09 9.33
C ALA A 60 3.38 8.78 10.09
N GLY A 61 3.08 7.62 9.49
CA GLY A 61 3.37 6.31 10.06
C GLY A 61 4.86 6.10 10.29
N GLU A 62 5.69 6.47 9.31
CA GLU A 62 7.15 6.44 9.42
C GLU A 62 7.66 7.36 10.53
N ALA A 63 7.06 8.55 10.67
CA ALA A 63 7.40 9.50 11.73
C ALA A 63 6.89 9.08 13.12
N GLY A 64 6.07 8.03 13.22
CA GLY A 64 5.42 7.60 14.47
C GLY A 64 4.29 8.53 14.93
N ASP A 65 3.75 9.38 14.06
CA ASP A 65 2.63 10.27 14.37
C ASP A 65 1.29 9.54 14.20
N ILE A 66 0.90 8.82 15.25
CA ILE A 66 -0.36 8.05 15.30
C ILE A 66 -1.58 8.94 15.05
N THR A 67 -1.57 10.17 15.58
CA THR A 67 -2.71 11.09 15.46
C THR A 67 -2.92 11.52 14.02
N ALA A 68 -1.84 11.84 13.30
CA ALA A 68 -1.89 12.19 11.90
C ALA A 68 -2.31 11.00 11.02
N VAL A 69 -1.85 9.78 11.31
CA VAL A 69 -2.29 8.56 10.60
C VAL A 69 -3.80 8.37 10.75
N VAL A 70 -4.31 8.37 11.98
CA VAL A 70 -5.73 8.16 12.27
C VAL A 70 -6.59 9.27 11.66
N SER A 71 -6.19 10.53 11.80
CA SER A 71 -6.90 11.65 11.20
C SER A 71 -6.92 11.58 9.67
N GLY A 72 -5.80 11.22 9.04
CA GLY A 72 -5.69 11.07 7.59
C GLY A 72 -6.57 9.96 7.04
N LEU A 73 -6.53 8.78 7.67
CA LEU A 73 -7.37 7.64 7.28
C LEU A 73 -8.86 7.94 7.51
N ASN A 74 -9.25 8.52 8.64
CA ASN A 74 -10.65 8.88 8.90
C ASN A 74 -11.17 9.91 7.88
N GLY A 75 -10.34 10.90 7.52
CA GLY A 75 -10.65 11.88 6.49
C GLY A 75 -10.84 11.24 5.10
N LEU A 76 -10.08 10.19 4.77
CA LEU A 76 -10.25 9.42 3.54
C LEU A 76 -11.51 8.55 3.58
N LEU A 77 -11.73 7.80 4.66
CA LEU A 77 -12.92 6.97 4.86
C LEU A 77 -14.21 7.77 4.77
N THR A 78 -14.23 8.99 5.30
CA THR A 78 -15.38 9.90 5.22
C THR A 78 -15.65 10.36 3.78
N ARG A 79 -14.59 10.61 3.00
CA ARG A 79 -14.71 11.05 1.59
C ARG A 79 -15.05 9.92 0.62
N HIS A 80 -14.79 8.68 1.01
CA HIS A 80 -14.99 7.49 0.20
C HIS A 80 -15.89 6.48 0.92
N PRO A 81 -17.21 6.78 1.07
CA PRO A 81 -18.13 5.87 1.74
C PRO A 81 -18.24 4.55 0.99
N MET A 82 -18.06 3.43 1.70
CA MET A 82 -17.94 2.09 1.14
C MET A 82 -19.16 1.23 1.48
N THR A 83 -19.59 0.37 0.55
CA THR A 83 -20.60 -0.68 0.82
C THR A 83 -19.95 -2.05 0.63
N PRO A 84 -19.51 -2.71 1.71
CA PRO A 84 -18.91 -4.04 1.62
C PRO A 84 -19.91 -5.09 1.13
N GLN A 85 -19.47 -5.99 0.26
CA GLN A 85 -20.25 -7.11 -0.24
C GLN A 85 -19.41 -8.39 -0.20
N ILE A 86 -20.02 -9.51 0.19
CA ILE A 86 -19.34 -10.81 0.14
C ILE A 86 -19.29 -11.26 -1.31
N SER A 87 -18.10 -11.63 -1.77
CA SER A 87 -17.84 -12.23 -3.06
C SER A 87 -17.84 -13.75 -2.98
N ASP A 88 -18.55 -14.39 -3.89
CA ASP A 88 -18.69 -15.84 -4.00
C ASP A 88 -18.21 -16.41 -5.35
N HIS A 89 -17.60 -15.58 -6.21
CA HIS A 89 -17.10 -16.02 -7.52
C HIS A 89 -16.01 -17.10 -7.46
N ASP A 90 -15.34 -17.23 -6.31
CA ASP A 90 -14.57 -18.43 -5.94
C ASP A 90 -15.15 -19.00 -4.64
N ALA A 91 -15.95 -20.07 -4.77
CA ALA A 91 -16.60 -20.72 -3.63
C ALA A 91 -15.61 -21.26 -2.58
N SER A 92 -14.34 -21.47 -2.96
CA SER A 92 -13.27 -21.87 -2.04
C SER A 92 -12.53 -20.69 -1.39
N ASN A 93 -12.82 -19.45 -1.83
CA ASN A 93 -12.14 -18.24 -1.40
C ASN A 93 -13.12 -17.06 -1.26
N LEU A 94 -14.05 -17.18 -0.31
CA LEU A 94 -14.96 -16.09 0.04
C LEU A 94 -14.18 -14.90 0.58
N HIS A 95 -14.39 -13.71 0.01
CA HIS A 95 -13.75 -12.47 0.44
C HIS A 95 -14.67 -11.27 0.23
N LEU A 96 -14.35 -10.14 0.86
CA LEU A 96 -15.16 -8.92 0.74
C LEU A 96 -14.72 -8.10 -0.47
N HIS A 97 -15.63 -7.85 -1.41
CA HIS A 97 -15.50 -6.68 -2.29
C HIS A 97 -15.89 -5.43 -1.52
N VAL A 98 -15.10 -4.37 -1.71
CA VAL A 98 -15.36 -3.07 -1.09
C VAL A 98 -15.44 -2.05 -2.20
N GLY A 99 -16.66 -1.59 -2.52
CA GLY A 99 -16.89 -0.60 -3.58
C GLY A 99 -17.90 0.46 -3.16
N THR A 100 -17.94 1.59 -3.87
CA THR A 100 -18.81 2.74 -3.54
C THR A 100 -20.06 2.81 -4.43
N GLY A 101 -20.49 1.67 -5.00
CA GLY A 101 -21.78 1.53 -5.70
C GLY A 101 -21.77 1.81 -7.21
N SER A 102 -20.75 2.48 -7.78
CA SER A 102 -20.69 2.69 -9.25
C SER A 102 -20.05 1.53 -10.01
N GLY A 103 -19.27 0.69 -9.32
CA GLY A 103 -18.59 -0.46 -9.91
C GLY A 103 -17.41 -0.08 -10.82
N SER A 104 -16.72 1.04 -10.57
CA SER A 104 -15.46 1.33 -11.26
C SER A 104 -14.26 0.61 -10.62
N VAL A 105 -13.18 0.43 -11.38
CA VAL A 105 -11.95 -0.18 -10.87
C VAL A 105 -11.33 0.69 -9.78
N ALA A 106 -11.30 2.01 -9.96
CA ALA A 106 -10.77 2.93 -8.97
C ALA A 106 -11.52 2.88 -7.64
N GLU A 107 -12.86 2.86 -7.65
CA GLU A 107 -13.64 2.79 -6.41
C GLU A 107 -13.38 1.50 -5.63
N GLN A 108 -13.26 0.38 -6.34
CA GLN A 108 -12.95 -0.89 -5.69
C GLN A 108 -11.54 -0.87 -5.07
N VAL A 109 -10.55 -0.38 -5.81
CA VAL A 109 -9.17 -0.26 -5.30
C VAL A 109 -9.09 0.73 -4.13
N VAL A 110 -9.81 1.85 -4.19
CA VAL A 110 -9.92 2.81 -3.08
C VAL A 110 -10.52 2.12 -1.85
N GLY A 111 -11.66 1.46 -2.01
CA GLY A 111 -12.36 0.81 -0.91
C GLY A 111 -11.52 -0.27 -0.24
N GLU A 112 -10.93 -1.15 -1.04
CA GLU A 112 -10.01 -2.18 -0.54
C GLU A 112 -8.81 -1.56 0.17
N SER A 113 -8.19 -0.53 -0.42
CA SER A 113 -7.03 0.14 0.19
C SER A 113 -7.36 0.75 1.55
N LEU A 114 -8.47 1.48 1.65
CA LEU A 114 -8.87 2.13 2.90
C LEU A 114 -9.30 1.12 3.96
N LEU A 115 -10.02 0.06 3.58
CA LEU A 115 -10.39 -0.99 4.53
C LEU A 115 -9.15 -1.75 5.02
N GLY A 116 -8.25 -2.13 4.11
CA GLY A 116 -7.01 -2.83 4.46
C GLY A 116 -6.14 -2.01 5.41
N LEU A 117 -5.90 -0.74 5.09
CA LEU A 117 -5.09 0.15 5.94
C LEU A 117 -5.75 0.41 7.29
N ALA A 118 -7.06 0.65 7.34
CA ALA A 118 -7.77 0.87 8.60
C ALA A 118 -7.70 -0.37 9.50
N THR A 119 -7.97 -1.56 8.95
CA THR A 119 -7.86 -2.81 9.71
C THR A 119 -6.44 -3.06 10.20
N LEU A 120 -5.43 -2.89 9.34
CA LEU A 120 -4.03 -3.03 9.72
C LEU A 120 -3.66 -2.10 10.89
N VAL A 121 -4.06 -0.83 10.83
CA VAL A 121 -3.76 0.15 11.88
C VAL A 121 -4.44 -0.22 13.20
N CYS A 122 -5.69 -0.69 13.15
CA CYS A 122 -6.41 -1.15 14.34
C CYS A 122 -5.78 -2.41 14.97
N ASP A 123 -5.35 -3.36 14.13
CA ASP A 123 -4.89 -4.67 14.61
C ASP A 123 -3.40 -4.67 14.99
N LEU A 124 -2.57 -3.97 14.22
CA LEU A 124 -1.10 -4.05 14.31
C LEU A 124 -0.41 -2.72 14.65
N GLY A 125 -1.13 -1.60 14.60
CA GLY A 125 -0.62 -0.26 14.91
C GLY A 125 -0.36 0.63 13.70
N ALA A 126 -0.42 1.95 13.92
CA ALA A 126 -0.15 2.98 12.90
C ALA A 126 1.32 2.98 12.41
N ASP A 127 2.21 2.49 13.27
CA ASP A 127 3.65 2.39 13.07
C ASP A 127 4.07 1.24 12.13
N ARG A 128 3.08 0.55 11.53
CA ARG A 128 3.25 -0.42 10.46
C ARG A 128 3.25 0.19 9.06
N LEU A 129 2.80 1.43 8.92
CA LEU A 129 2.90 2.17 7.67
C LEU A 129 4.29 2.81 7.61
N GLY A 130 5.07 2.49 6.59
CA GLY A 130 6.46 2.94 6.51
C GLY A 130 6.89 3.43 5.14
N VAL A 131 8.01 4.14 5.11
CA VAL A 131 8.69 4.60 3.89
C VAL A 131 10.07 3.96 3.84
N CYS A 132 10.44 3.45 2.67
CA CYS A 132 11.67 2.68 2.49
C CYS A 132 12.91 3.43 3.01
N SER A 133 13.67 2.83 3.93
CA SER A 133 14.88 3.46 4.50
C SER A 133 16.10 3.45 3.55
N SER A 134 15.94 3.03 2.29
CA SER A 134 17.03 3.06 1.32
C SER A 134 17.21 4.47 0.78
N ALA A 135 18.45 5.00 0.79
CA ALA A 135 18.76 6.41 0.55
C ALA A 135 18.21 7.04 -0.75
N GLN A 136 17.89 6.24 -1.77
CA GLN A 136 17.35 6.72 -3.06
C GLN A 136 15.97 6.12 -3.38
N CYS A 137 15.25 5.65 -2.37
CA CYS A 137 13.94 5.01 -2.54
C CYS A 137 12.93 5.68 -1.62
N SER A 138 11.84 6.18 -2.21
CA SER A 138 10.74 6.81 -1.48
C SER A 138 9.50 5.92 -1.42
N ASN A 139 9.62 4.64 -1.79
CA ASN A 139 8.49 3.71 -1.85
C ASN A 139 7.90 3.44 -0.48
N ALA A 140 6.57 3.36 -0.42
CA ALA A 140 5.82 2.97 0.76
C ALA A 140 5.86 1.45 0.97
N PHE A 141 5.66 1.02 2.22
CA PHE A 141 5.44 -0.37 2.57
C PHE A 141 4.54 -0.51 3.80
N VAL A 142 3.97 -1.71 3.95
CA VAL A 142 3.29 -2.16 5.16
C VAL A 142 4.15 -3.21 5.87
N ASP A 143 4.34 -3.07 7.17
CA ASP A 143 5.04 -4.04 8.00
C ASP A 143 4.08 -5.04 8.66
N ALA A 144 3.76 -6.10 7.91
CA ALA A 144 3.01 -7.25 8.41
C ALA A 144 3.89 -8.26 9.18
N SER A 145 5.17 -7.97 9.45
CA SER A 145 6.04 -8.90 10.18
C SER A 145 5.65 -8.97 11.66
N PRO A 146 5.81 -10.13 12.33
CA PRO A 146 5.48 -10.27 13.75
C PRO A 146 6.20 -9.26 14.64
N ASN A 147 7.48 -8.96 14.34
CA ASN A 147 8.38 -8.20 15.21
C ASN A 147 8.62 -6.76 14.75
N ARG A 148 7.79 -6.21 13.86
CA ARG A 148 7.95 -4.85 13.31
C ARG A 148 9.37 -4.58 12.80
N SER A 149 9.92 -5.51 12.03
CA SER A 149 11.33 -5.50 11.62
C SER A 149 11.55 -5.03 10.19
N ARG A 150 10.48 -4.76 9.42
CA ARG A 150 10.59 -4.35 8.02
C ARG A 150 11.01 -2.89 7.96
N ARG A 151 12.10 -2.63 7.24
CA ARG A 151 12.65 -1.27 6.99
C ARG A 151 12.72 -0.91 5.50
N TYR A 152 12.49 -1.87 4.62
CA TYR A 152 12.66 -1.70 3.19
C TYR A 152 11.42 -2.17 2.45
N CYS A 153 11.09 -1.47 1.37
CA CYS A 153 9.91 -1.81 0.57
C CYS A 153 10.03 -3.16 -0.14
N SER A 154 11.26 -3.62 -0.40
CA SER A 154 11.53 -4.90 -1.09
C SER A 154 12.86 -5.50 -0.65
N GLU A 155 13.03 -6.78 -0.92
CA GLU A 155 14.31 -7.48 -0.76
C GLU A 155 15.42 -6.81 -1.58
N ARG A 156 15.11 -6.30 -2.77
CA ARG A 156 16.07 -5.58 -3.61
C ARG A 156 16.62 -4.33 -2.90
N CYS A 157 15.77 -3.58 -2.20
CA CYS A 157 16.20 -2.42 -1.40
C CYS A 157 17.02 -2.85 -0.18
N SER A 158 16.61 -3.92 0.51
CA SER A 158 17.34 -4.50 1.63
C SER A 158 18.76 -4.92 1.25
N SER A 159 18.89 -5.70 0.17
CA SER A 159 20.17 -6.16 -0.36
C SER A 159 21.09 -5.00 -0.77
N ARG A 160 20.55 -3.96 -1.44
CA ARG A 160 21.34 -2.75 -1.76
C ARG A 160 21.88 -2.07 -0.52
N ALA A 161 21.07 -1.90 0.52
CA ALA A 161 21.49 -1.27 1.76
C ALA A 161 22.57 -2.10 2.48
N ASN A 162 22.41 -3.43 2.53
CA ASN A 162 23.39 -4.33 3.13
C ASN A 162 24.75 -4.28 2.41
N VAL A 163 24.75 -4.28 1.09
CA VAL A 163 25.98 -4.16 0.29
C VAL A 163 26.66 -2.81 0.52
N ALA A 164 25.91 -1.70 0.56
CA ALA A 164 26.47 -0.39 0.85
C ALA A 164 27.11 -0.33 2.25
N ALA A 165 26.43 -0.84 3.27
CA ALA A 165 26.94 -0.90 4.64
C ALA A 165 28.17 -1.81 4.77
N TYR A 166 28.22 -2.93 4.05
CA TYR A 166 29.41 -3.79 3.98
C TYR A 166 30.61 -3.05 3.36
N ARG A 167 30.40 -2.36 2.23
CA ARG A 167 31.46 -1.58 1.57
C ARG A 167 31.99 -0.46 2.45
N ALA A 168 31.10 0.27 3.14
CA ALA A 168 31.49 1.32 4.09
C ALA A 168 32.36 0.78 5.23
N ARG A 169 31.98 -0.35 5.84
CA ARG A 169 32.78 -1.02 6.88
C ARG A 169 34.15 -1.48 6.37
N ARG A 170 34.21 -2.03 5.15
CA ARG A 170 35.50 -2.43 4.55
C ARG A 170 36.41 -1.24 4.26
N LYS A 171 35.86 -0.12 3.78
CA LYS A 171 36.62 1.10 3.55
C LYS A 171 37.19 1.65 4.87
N ALA A 172 36.35 1.75 5.90
CA ALA A 172 36.78 2.19 7.23
C ALA A 172 37.87 1.30 7.85
N ALA A 173 37.82 -0.02 7.61
CA ALA A 173 38.84 -0.95 8.09
C ALA A 173 40.16 -0.90 7.30
N ILE A 174 40.18 -0.31 6.10
CA ILE A 174 41.40 -0.08 5.31
C ILE A 174 42.02 1.28 5.68
N GLU A 175 41.18 2.24 6.09
CA GLU A 175 41.56 3.60 6.47
C GLU A 175 41.98 3.74 7.95
N ALA A 176 41.76 2.69 8.76
CA ALA A 176 42.16 2.58 10.16
C ALA A 176 43.48 1.81 10.30
#